data_AF-A0A952THG0-F1
#
_entry.id   AF-A0A952THG0-F1
#
_cell.length_a   1.000
_cell.length_b   1.000
_cell.length_c   1.000
_cell.angle_alpha   90.00
_cell.angle_beta   90.00
_cell.angle_gamma   90.00
#
_symmetry.space_group_name_H-M   'P 1'
#
loop_
_entity.id
_entity.type
_entity.pdbx_description
1 polymer ?
#
loop_
_entity_poly.entity_id
_entity_poly.type
_entity_poly.pdbx_seq_one_letter_code
_entity_poly.pdbx_strand_id
1 'polypeptide(L)'
;MRPGRELNTRIATEVFGYKVLRHKGELTEDHPLGYRPLRNYSNSIEWAWEVAMKMKVTLIPTIDNQWFAFIGDADNQGWESPQAALQFLEAGNFKGSGAAVNENPSLAICMAALRAVEKRATETNEQGEGAEPETDEAVGAPEVSEPNSLH
;
A
#
# COMPACT_ATOMS: atom_id res chain seq x y z
N MET A 1 -18.33 -8.80 -8.46
CA MET A 1 -18.55 -7.55 -7.69
C MET A 1 -18.81 -6.42 -8.69
N ARG A 2 -19.51 -5.32 -8.36
CA ARG A 2 -19.59 -4.18 -9.32
C ARG A 2 -18.18 -3.57 -9.46
N PRO A 3 -17.69 -3.23 -10.67
CA PRO A 3 -16.30 -2.79 -10.88
C PRO A 3 -15.84 -1.66 -9.94
N GLY A 4 -16.69 -0.66 -9.68
CA GLY A 4 -16.35 0.43 -8.74
C GLY A 4 -16.24 -0.01 -7.27
N ARG A 5 -16.95 -1.06 -6.85
CA ARG A 5 -16.89 -1.56 -5.46
C ARG A 5 -15.60 -2.33 -5.18
N GLU A 6 -15.07 -3.03 -6.18
CA GLU A 6 -13.82 -3.77 -6.05
C GLU A 6 -12.63 -2.82 -5.83
N LEU A 7 -12.53 -1.76 -6.63
CA LEU A 7 -11.50 -0.74 -6.48
C LEU A 7 -11.58 -0.05 -5.11
N ASN A 8 -12.79 0.30 -4.65
CA ASN A 8 -12.97 0.90 -3.33
C ASN A 8 -12.55 -0.03 -2.19
N THR A 9 -12.83 -1.34 -2.30
CA THR A 9 -12.36 -2.34 -1.35
C THR A 9 -10.84 -2.39 -1.32
N ARG A 10 -10.19 -2.43 -2.49
CA ARG A 10 -8.72 -2.42 -2.60
C ARG A 10 -8.11 -1.19 -1.95
N ILE A 11 -8.70 -0.01 -2.15
CA ILE A 11 -8.22 1.21 -1.49
C ILE A 11 -8.33 1.10 0.03
N ALA A 12 -9.48 0.67 0.56
CA ALA A 12 -9.66 0.49 1.99
C ALA A 12 -8.63 -0.49 2.57
N THR A 13 -8.38 -1.62 1.90
CA THR A 13 -7.47 -2.66 2.38
C THR A 13 -6.00 -2.32 2.18
N GLU A 14 -5.59 -1.91 0.98
CA GLU A 14 -4.19 -1.78 0.59
C GLU A 14 -3.60 -0.40 0.93
N VAL A 15 -4.41 0.67 0.82
CA VAL A 15 -3.95 2.02 1.16
C VAL A 15 -4.18 2.31 2.63
N PHE A 16 -5.37 2.00 3.15
CA PHE A 16 -5.71 2.33 4.54
C PHE A 16 -5.40 1.23 5.56
N GLY A 17 -5.26 -0.03 5.12
CA GLY A 17 -5.06 -1.17 6.03
C GLY A 17 -6.34 -1.64 6.72
N TYR A 18 -7.51 -1.20 6.23
CA TYR A 18 -8.81 -1.56 6.81
C TYR A 18 -9.25 -2.93 6.31
N LYS A 19 -9.82 -3.75 7.19
CA LYS A 19 -10.61 -4.92 6.83
C LYS A 19 -11.96 -4.47 6.29
N VAL A 20 -12.32 -5.01 5.13
CA VAL A 20 -13.64 -4.84 4.55
C VAL A 20 -14.47 -6.09 4.83
N LEU A 21 -15.56 -5.93 5.57
CA LEU A 21 -16.45 -7.00 5.99
C LEU A 21 -17.85 -6.77 5.42
N ARG A 22 -18.65 -7.83 5.37
CA ARG A 22 -20.08 -7.72 5.06
C ARG A 22 -20.88 -7.67 6.36
N HIS A 23 -21.55 -6.55 6.63
CA HIS A 23 -22.41 -6.38 7.79
C HIS A 23 -23.82 -5.97 7.35
N LYS A 24 -24.84 -6.70 7.80
CA LYS A 24 -26.26 -6.44 7.47
C LYS A 24 -26.54 -6.28 5.96
N GLY A 25 -25.81 -7.01 5.13
CA GLY A 25 -25.97 -7.01 3.68
C GLY A 25 -25.12 -5.98 2.93
N GLU A 26 -24.50 -5.03 3.62
CA GLU A 26 -23.64 -3.98 3.06
C GLU A 26 -22.16 -4.25 3.32
N LEU A 27 -21.28 -3.67 2.50
CA LEU A 27 -19.84 -3.67 2.75
C LEU A 27 -19.51 -2.56 3.74
N THR A 28 -18.76 -2.90 4.78
CA THR A 28 -18.31 -1.99 5.84
C THR A 28 -16.81 -2.10 6.02
N GLU A 29 -16.15 -0.98 6.31
CA GLU A 29 -14.73 -0.91 6.66
C GLU A 29 -14.55 -0.74 8.18
N ASP A 30 -13.53 -1.37 8.75
CA ASP A 30 -13.18 -1.32 10.17
C ASP A 30 -12.31 -0.08 10.52
N HIS A 31 -12.88 1.10 10.33
CA HIS A 31 -12.17 2.34 10.63
C HIS A 31 -11.79 2.45 12.13
N PRO A 32 -10.68 3.15 12.49
CA PRO A 32 -10.29 3.36 13.90
C PRO A 32 -11.35 4.00 14.80
N LEU A 33 -12.35 4.68 14.21
CA LEU A 33 -13.49 5.28 14.92
C LEU A 33 -14.73 4.39 14.97
N GLY A 34 -14.63 3.14 14.49
CA GLY A 34 -15.71 2.17 14.43
C GLY A 34 -16.10 1.78 13.00
N TYR A 35 -16.96 0.76 12.90
CA TYR A 35 -17.45 0.26 11.62
C TYR A 35 -18.30 1.30 10.90
N ARG A 36 -18.02 1.49 9.62
CA ARG A 36 -18.79 2.39 8.75
C ARG A 36 -18.97 1.79 7.36
N PRO A 37 -19.94 2.25 6.55
CA PRO A 37 -20.10 1.79 5.17
C PRO A 37 -18.82 2.00 4.35
N LEU A 38 -18.51 1.05 3.46
CA LEU A 38 -17.39 1.15 2.54
C LEU A 38 -17.54 2.40 1.68
N ARG A 39 -16.56 3.29 1.77
CA ARG A 39 -16.59 4.59 1.09
C ARG A 39 -16.46 4.45 -0.42
N ASN A 40 -16.97 5.46 -1.13
CA ASN A 40 -16.93 5.50 -2.58
C ASN A 40 -15.69 6.24 -3.11
N TYR A 41 -14.50 5.74 -2.78
CA TYR A 41 -13.22 6.36 -3.11
C TYR A 41 -13.06 6.70 -4.59
N SER A 42 -13.42 5.80 -5.50
CA SER A 42 -13.25 5.99 -6.96
C SER A 42 -14.16 7.04 -7.60
N ASN A 43 -15.26 7.43 -6.95
CA ASN A 43 -16.25 8.31 -7.57
C ASN A 43 -16.59 9.57 -6.75
N SER A 44 -16.20 9.62 -5.47
CA SER A 44 -16.40 10.80 -4.63
C SER A 44 -15.06 11.46 -4.34
N ILE A 45 -14.91 12.72 -4.77
CA ILE A 45 -13.68 13.48 -4.57
C ILE A 45 -13.36 13.69 -3.09
N GLU A 46 -14.37 13.81 -2.23
CA GLU A 46 -14.21 13.92 -0.77
C GLU A 46 -13.43 12.72 -0.21
N TRP A 47 -13.82 11.50 -0.61
CA TRP A 47 -13.17 10.28 -0.13
C TRP A 47 -11.85 10.02 -0.84
N ALA A 48 -11.75 10.32 -2.13
CA ALA A 48 -10.48 10.27 -2.85
C ALA A 48 -9.45 11.24 -2.25
N TRP A 49 -9.89 12.38 -1.71
CA TRP A 49 -8.99 13.34 -1.09
C TRP A 49 -8.29 12.78 0.15
N GLU A 50 -8.94 11.89 0.90
CA GLU A 50 -8.27 11.20 2.01
C GLU A 50 -7.16 10.27 1.52
N VAL A 51 -7.35 9.60 0.37
CA VAL A 51 -6.30 8.83 -0.31
C VAL A 51 -5.16 9.75 -0.71
N ALA A 52 -5.48 10.91 -1.29
CA ALA A 52 -4.49 11.90 -1.71
C ALA A 52 -3.66 12.41 -0.52
N MET A 53 -4.28 12.71 0.61
CA MET A 53 -3.59 13.17 1.82
C MET A 53 -2.71 12.09 2.44
N LYS A 54 -3.20 10.84 2.47
CA LYS A 54 -2.46 9.70 3.02
C LYS A 54 -1.25 9.36 2.16
N MET A 55 -1.43 9.33 0.84
CA MET A 55 -0.41 8.90 -0.12
C MET A 55 0.41 10.04 -0.72
N LYS A 56 0.17 11.29 -0.30
CA LYS A 56 0.87 12.48 -0.76
C LYS A 56 0.78 12.66 -2.29
N VAL A 57 -0.42 12.51 -2.82
CA VAL A 57 -0.69 12.62 -4.26
C VAL A 57 -0.51 14.05 -4.73
N THR A 58 0.30 14.24 -5.77
CA THR A 58 0.29 15.42 -6.63
C THR A 58 -0.76 15.26 -7.70
N LEU A 59 -1.70 16.20 -7.78
CA LEU A 59 -2.79 16.19 -8.74
C LEU A 59 -2.69 17.41 -9.65
N ILE A 60 -2.60 17.18 -10.96
CA ILE A 60 -2.40 18.22 -11.98
C ILE A 60 -3.49 18.07 -13.04
N PRO A 61 -4.28 19.12 -13.35
CA PRO A 61 -5.17 19.09 -14.49
C PRO A 61 -4.33 19.10 -15.79
N THR A 62 -4.68 18.24 -16.74
CA THR A 62 -4.04 18.16 -18.05
C THR A 62 -4.97 18.69 -19.15
N ILE A 63 -4.46 18.71 -20.38
CA ILE A 63 -5.29 18.98 -21.56
C ILE A 63 -6.43 17.96 -21.66
N ASP A 64 -7.46 18.30 -22.43
CA ASP A 64 -8.63 17.45 -22.69
C ASP A 64 -9.46 17.07 -21.44
N ASN A 65 -9.51 17.96 -20.44
CA ASN A 65 -10.30 17.78 -19.21
C ASN A 65 -9.93 16.51 -18.43
N GLN A 66 -8.66 16.13 -18.49
CA GLN A 66 -8.10 14.99 -17.76
C GLN A 66 -7.33 15.44 -16.52
N TRP A 67 -7.06 14.49 -15.64
CA TRP A 67 -6.33 14.68 -14.40
C TRP A 67 -5.18 13.69 -14.34
N PHE A 68 -3.97 14.22 -14.13
CA PHE A 68 -2.78 13.46 -13.83
C PHE A 68 -2.59 13.40 -12.30
N ALA A 69 -2.59 12.19 -11.75
CA ALA A 69 -2.29 11.93 -10.35
C ALA A 69 -0.94 11.22 -10.25
N PHE A 70 -0.07 11.71 -9.35
CA PHE A 70 1.28 11.19 -9.15
C PHE A 70 1.61 11.03 -7.67
N ILE A 71 2.30 9.95 -7.34
CA ILE A 71 2.81 9.63 -6.01
C ILE A 71 4.28 9.28 -6.18
N GLY A 72 5.14 9.91 -5.39
CA GLY A 72 6.57 9.62 -5.37
C GLY A 72 6.90 8.22 -4.81
N ASP A 73 8.17 7.99 -4.55
CA ASP A 73 8.64 6.74 -3.92
C ASP A 73 8.05 6.50 -2.51
N ALA A 74 8.41 5.38 -1.89
CA ALA A 74 7.88 5.00 -0.58
C ALA A 74 8.32 5.95 0.55
N ASP A 75 9.51 6.55 0.43
CA ASP A 75 10.11 7.42 1.44
C ASP A 75 9.66 8.87 1.30
N ASN A 76 8.99 9.19 0.19
CA ASN A 76 8.45 10.51 -0.08
C ASN A 76 7.29 10.86 0.87
N GLN A 77 7.53 11.82 1.76
CA GLN A 77 6.52 12.35 2.68
C GLN A 77 5.71 13.53 2.10
N GLY A 78 5.78 13.72 0.79
CA GLY A 78 5.26 14.87 0.07
C GLY A 78 6.40 15.81 -0.37
N TRP A 79 6.05 16.74 -1.24
CA TRP A 79 7.00 17.69 -1.81
C TRP A 79 7.09 18.94 -0.95
N GLU A 80 8.30 19.32 -0.53
CA GLU A 80 8.54 20.58 0.17
C GLU A 80 8.23 21.79 -0.72
N SER A 81 8.40 21.63 -2.03
CA SER A 81 8.08 22.64 -3.03
C SER A 81 7.73 22.00 -4.38
N PRO A 82 7.05 22.73 -5.29
CA PRO A 82 6.83 22.26 -6.66
C PRO A 82 8.14 21.93 -7.39
N GLN A 83 9.23 22.67 -7.09
CA GLN A 83 10.54 22.41 -7.69
C GLN A 83 11.11 21.04 -7.29
N ALA A 84 10.90 20.62 -6.04
CA ALA A 84 11.34 19.30 -5.58
C ALA A 84 10.61 18.17 -6.33
N ALA A 85 9.31 18.35 -6.64
CA ALA A 85 8.57 17.41 -7.47
C ALA A 85 9.13 17.33 -8.89
N LEU A 86 9.47 18.47 -9.51
CA LEU A 86 10.07 18.50 -10.85
C LEU A 86 11.44 17.84 -10.87
N GLN A 87 12.29 18.11 -9.89
CA GLN A 87 13.61 17.46 -9.76
C GLN A 87 13.49 15.95 -9.64
N PHE A 88 12.49 15.46 -8.89
CA PHE A 88 12.23 14.01 -8.81
C PHE A 88 11.83 13.42 -10.17
N LEU A 89 10.94 14.11 -10.90
CA LEU A 89 10.53 13.68 -12.24
C LEU A 89 11.70 13.67 -13.23
N GLU A 90 12.59 14.67 -13.16
CA GLU A 90 13.80 14.77 -13.98
C GLU A 90 14.83 13.68 -13.64
N ALA A 91 14.96 13.33 -12.36
CA ALA A 91 15.87 12.27 -11.91
C ALA A 91 15.47 10.87 -12.43
N GLY A 92 14.21 10.68 -12.83
CA GLY A 92 13.73 9.45 -13.47
C GLY A 92 13.66 8.22 -12.56
N ASN A 93 13.86 8.37 -11.25
CA ASN A 93 13.80 7.27 -10.30
C ASN A 93 12.36 7.01 -9.83
N PHE A 94 11.59 6.28 -10.64
CA PHE A 94 10.17 6.00 -10.35
C PHE A 94 9.94 4.71 -9.56
N LYS A 95 10.97 4.24 -8.84
CA LYS A 95 10.88 3.08 -7.96
C LYS A 95 9.82 3.36 -6.88
N GLY A 96 8.91 2.43 -6.64
CA GLY A 96 7.79 2.59 -5.70
C GLY A 96 6.78 3.71 -6.03
N SER A 97 6.88 4.37 -7.19
CA SER A 97 6.06 5.52 -7.56
C SER A 97 4.81 5.14 -8.35
N GLY A 98 3.69 5.83 -8.09
CA GLY A 98 2.41 5.61 -8.75
C GLY A 98 2.00 6.79 -9.64
N ALA A 99 1.48 6.52 -10.83
CA ALA A 99 1.01 7.56 -11.74
C ALA A 99 -0.26 7.10 -12.46
N ALA A 100 -1.23 7.99 -12.70
CA ALA A 100 -2.40 7.70 -13.52
C ALA A 100 -2.99 8.96 -14.16
N VAL A 101 -3.65 8.78 -15.31
CA VAL A 101 -4.41 9.82 -16.01
C VAL A 101 -5.86 9.36 -16.17
N ASN A 102 -6.82 10.23 -15.84
CA ASN A 102 -8.25 9.95 -16.04
C ASN A 102 -9.08 11.25 -16.10
N GLU A 103 -10.25 11.21 -16.76
CA GLU A 103 -11.20 12.33 -16.76
C GLU A 103 -11.81 12.58 -15.36
N ASN A 104 -11.96 11.53 -14.55
CA ASN A 104 -12.41 11.64 -13.16
C ASN A 104 -11.20 11.76 -12.21
N PRO A 105 -11.03 12.88 -11.49
CA PRO A 105 -9.92 13.07 -10.58
C PRO A 105 -9.91 12.03 -9.44
N SER A 106 -11.08 11.62 -8.96
CA SER A 106 -11.21 10.62 -7.89
C SER A 106 -10.63 9.27 -8.33
N LEU A 107 -10.89 8.89 -9.59
CA LEU A 107 -10.39 7.65 -10.16
C LEU A 107 -8.88 7.74 -10.46
N ALA A 108 -8.40 8.87 -10.97
CA ALA A 108 -6.97 9.10 -11.19
C ALA A 108 -6.17 8.94 -9.88
N ILE A 109 -6.64 9.56 -8.79
CA ILE A 109 -6.04 9.44 -7.45
C ILE A 109 -5.98 7.98 -7.00
N CYS A 110 -7.10 7.26 -7.06
CA CYS A 110 -7.14 5.87 -6.60
C CYS A 110 -6.26 4.95 -7.44
N MET A 111 -6.23 5.13 -8.77
CA MET A 111 -5.40 4.35 -9.67
C MET A 111 -3.91 4.60 -9.44
N ALA A 112 -3.50 5.85 -9.24
CA ALA A 112 -2.11 6.17 -8.89
C ALA A 112 -1.72 5.53 -7.57
N ALA A 113 -2.59 5.58 -6.56
CA ALA A 113 -2.36 4.97 -5.24
C ALA A 113 -2.14 3.46 -5.31
N LEU A 114 -3.03 2.74 -6.00
CA LEU A 114 -2.88 1.28 -6.15
C LEU A 114 -1.60 0.92 -6.91
N ARG A 115 -1.26 1.66 -7.99
CA ARG A 115 -0.01 1.45 -8.73
C ARG A 115 1.24 1.67 -7.86
N ALA A 116 1.21 2.66 -6.96
CA ALA A 116 2.30 2.88 -6.01
C ALA A 116 2.43 1.68 -5.04
N VAL A 117 1.31 1.23 -4.46
CA VAL A 117 1.30 0.09 -3.52
C VAL A 117 1.77 -1.20 -4.19
N GLU A 118 1.29 -1.51 -5.39
CA GLU A 118 1.68 -2.70 -6.16
C GLU A 118 3.19 -2.73 -6.43
N LYS A 119 3.79 -1.60 -6.82
CA LYS A 119 5.25 -1.50 -7.03
C LYS A 119 6.04 -1.68 -5.74
N ARG A 120 5.62 -1.01 -4.66
CA ARG A 120 6.28 -1.11 -3.34
C ARG A 120 6.23 -2.55 -2.79
N ALA A 121 5.13 -3.26 -3.02
CA ALA A 121 4.99 -4.65 -2.62
C ALA A 121 5.95 -5.59 -3.39
N THR A 122 6.12 -5.35 -4.70
CA THR A 122 7.03 -6.14 -5.54
C THR A 122 8.48 -5.98 -5.07
N GLU A 123 8.90 -4.76 -4.75
CA GLU A 123 10.27 -4.46 -4.29
C GLU A 123 10.58 -5.04 -2.90
N THR A 124 9.57 -5.13 -2.03
CA THR A 124 9.74 -5.72 -0.69
C THR A 124 10.01 -7.24 -0.80
N ASN A 125 9.37 -7.91 -1.77
CA ASN A 125 9.57 -9.34 -1.97
C ASN A 125 10.94 -9.67 -2.57
N GLU A 126 11.47 -8.83 -3.47
CA GLU A 126 12.79 -9.02 -4.08
C GLU A 126 13.95 -8.86 -3.07
N GLN A 127 13.74 -8.18 -1.93
CA GLN A 127 14.73 -8.06 -0.86
C GLN A 127 14.69 -9.20 0.16
N GLY A 128 13.64 -10.04 0.14
CA GLY A 128 13.43 -11.14 1.09
C GLY A 128 14.02 -12.51 0.67
N GLU A 129 14.37 -12.70 -0.60
CA GLU A 129 14.85 -13.98 -1.15
C GLU A 129 16.38 -14.22 -1.01
N GLY A 130 17.08 -13.45 -0.15
CA GLY A 130 18.53 -13.56 0.08
C GLY A 130 18.96 -14.21 1.40
N ALA A 131 18.04 -14.65 2.26
CA ALA A 131 18.39 -15.33 3.51
C ALA A 131 18.56 -16.83 3.25
N GLU A 132 19.78 -17.25 2.92
CA GLU A 132 20.18 -18.66 2.92
C GLU A 132 19.90 -19.29 4.30
N PRO A 133 19.38 -20.52 4.37
CA PRO A 133 19.16 -21.19 5.64
C PRO A 133 20.52 -21.57 6.26
N GLU A 134 20.82 -21.01 7.43
CA GLU A 134 21.87 -21.54 8.31
C GLU A 134 21.54 -23.01 8.58
N THR A 135 22.35 -23.91 8.03
CA THR A 135 22.29 -25.34 8.30
C THR A 135 22.69 -25.59 9.75
N ASP A 136 21.70 -25.95 10.54
CA ASP A 136 21.82 -26.45 11.91
C ASP A 136 22.52 -27.82 11.89
N GLU A 137 23.85 -27.83 12.07
CA GLU A 137 24.61 -29.05 12.35
C GLU A 137 24.37 -29.48 13.80
N ALA A 138 23.34 -30.28 14.01
CA ALA A 138 23.31 -31.23 15.11
C ALA A 138 24.26 -32.39 14.81
N VAL A 139 25.16 -32.76 15.74
CA VAL A 139 25.42 -34.14 16.22
C VAL A 139 26.49 -34.08 17.32
N GLY A 140 26.20 -34.63 18.50
CA GLY A 140 27.21 -34.94 19.51
C GLY A 140 26.70 -35.33 20.90
N ALA A 141 25.87 -36.38 21.01
CA ALA A 141 25.81 -37.22 22.23
C ALA A 141 26.83 -38.36 22.06
N PRO A 142 27.49 -38.90 23.12
CA PRO A 142 26.89 -39.60 24.28
C PRO A 142 27.58 -39.18 25.61
N GLU A 143 27.25 -39.64 26.82
CA GLU A 143 27.35 -41.01 27.31
C GLU A 143 26.86 -41.08 28.78
N VAL A 144 26.34 -42.26 29.11
CA VAL A 144 25.73 -42.70 30.37
C VAL A 144 26.77 -42.81 31.48
N SER A 145 26.41 -42.49 32.73
CA SER A 145 26.89 -43.20 33.95
C SER A 145 26.13 -42.74 35.21
N GLU A 146 25.19 -43.57 35.68
CA GLU A 146 24.83 -43.64 37.10
C GLU A 146 26.01 -44.27 37.88
N PRO A 147 26.15 -44.01 39.20
CA PRO A 147 25.57 -44.99 40.13
C PRO A 147 25.05 -44.41 41.46
N ASN A 148 23.88 -44.92 41.86
CA ASN A 148 23.63 -45.70 43.08
C ASN A 148 24.10 -45.18 44.46
N SER A 149 23.12 -45.16 45.37
CA SER A 149 23.15 -45.61 46.79
C SER A 149 22.82 -44.55 47.85
N LEU A 150 21.58 -44.63 48.33
CA LEU A 150 21.17 -44.72 49.74
C LEU A 150 22.27 -44.49 50.80
N HIS A 151 22.10 -43.45 51.63
CA HIS A 151 21.69 -43.58 53.04
C HIS A 151 21.33 -42.22 53.66
#